data_AF-A0A392W945-F1
#
_entry.id   AF-A0A392W945-F1
#
_cell.length_a   1.000
_cell.length_b   1.000
_cell.length_c   1.000
_cell.angle_alpha   90.00
_cell.angle_beta   90.00
_cell.angle_gamma   90.00
#
_symmetry.space_group_name_H-M   'P 1'
#
loop_
_entity.id
_entity.type
_entity.pdbx_description
1 polymer ?
#
loop_
_entity_poly.entity_id
_entity_poly.type
_entity_poly.pdbx_seq_one_letter_code
_entity_poly.pdbx_strand_id
1 'polypeptide(L)' 'ALDKAEKDLGDLRTIHAEEKKKLEDEIRDLRLAMASAADEPESTRGLTTRAELVERIKKLGEDVFKG' A
#
# COMPACT_ATOMS: atom_id res chain seq x y z
N ALA A 1 -32.48 -10.14 28.22
CA ALA A 1 -31.78 -10.79 27.09
C ALA A 1 -31.71 -9.87 25.88
N LEU A 2 -32.84 -9.28 25.47
CA LEU A 2 -32.91 -8.32 24.38
C LEU A 2 -32.05 -7.06 24.61
N ASP A 3 -32.20 -6.40 25.76
CA ASP A 3 -31.46 -5.16 26.08
C ASP A 3 -29.93 -5.33 26.02
N LYS A 4 -29.43 -6.51 26.41
CA LYS A 4 -28.00 -6.85 26.32
C LYS A 4 -27.57 -6.99 24.86
N ALA A 5 -28.37 -7.67 24.04
CA ALA A 5 -28.08 -7.85 22.62
C ALA A 5 -28.12 -6.51 21.85
N GLU A 6 -29.03 -5.61 22.21
CA GLU A 6 -29.10 -4.26 21.64
C GLU A 6 -27.87 -3.42 21.98
N LYS A 7 -27.41 -3.48 23.23
CA LYS A 7 -26.16 -2.82 23.64
C LYS A 7 -24.95 -3.39 22.90
N ASP A 8 -24.79 -4.72 22.90
CA ASP A 8 -23.66 -5.40 22.25
C ASP A 8 -23.62 -5.06 20.74
N LEU A 9 -24.79 -4.95 20.09
CA LEU A 9 -24.89 -4.52 18.69
C LEU A 9 -24.48 -3.05 18.49
N GLY A 10 -24.84 -2.17 19.41
CA GLY A 10 -24.42 -0.77 19.40
C GLY A 10 -22.90 -0.64 19.49
N ASP A 11 -22.29 -1.34 20.45
CA ASP A 11 -20.84 -1.36 20.66
C ASP A 11 -20.10 -1.95 19.45
N LEU A 12 -20.64 -3.00 18.82
CA LEU A 12 -20.04 -3.57 17.61
C LEU A 12 -20.07 -2.60 16.43
N ARG A 13 -21.15 -1.81 16.30
CA ARG A 13 -21.27 -0.81 15.22
C ARG A 13 -20.29 0.34 15.38
N THR A 14 -20.04 0.79 16.60
CA THR A 14 -19.06 1.86 16.86
C THR A 14 -17.64 1.37 16.56
N ILE A 15 -17.27 0.18 17.04
CA ILE A 15 -15.98 -0.46 16.73
C ILE A 15 -15.81 -0.60 15.22
N HIS A 16 -16.82 -1.12 14.52
CA HIS A 16 -16.76 -1.30 13.08
C HIS A 16 -16.53 0.01 12.32
N ALA A 17 -17.19 1.11 12.74
CA ALA A 17 -17.01 2.41 12.13
C ALA A 17 -15.58 2.95 12.35
N GLU A 18 -15.02 2.77 13.54
CA GLU A 18 -13.65 3.18 13.87
C GLU A 18 -12.61 2.37 13.08
N GLU A 19 -12.74 1.05 13.03
CA GLU A 19 -11.84 0.18 12.26
C GLU A 19 -11.89 0.47 10.77
N LYS A 20 -13.09 0.71 10.22
CA LYS A 20 -13.24 1.09 8.81
C LYS A 20 -12.50 2.40 8.51
N LYS A 21 -12.65 3.41 9.36
CA LYS A 21 -11.95 4.69 9.19
C LYS A 21 -10.42 4.49 9.25
N LYS A 22 -9.93 3.72 10.23
CA LYS A 22 -8.50 3.41 10.38
C LYS A 22 -7.95 2.74 9.13
N LEU A 23 -8.69 1.78 8.56
CA LEU A 23 -8.30 1.11 7.32
C LEU A 23 -8.23 2.08 6.13
N GLU A 24 -9.21 2.99 5.99
CA GLU A 24 -9.20 4.00 4.94
C GLU A 24 -8.00 4.96 5.06
N ASP A 25 -7.63 5.34 6.28
CA ASP A 25 -6.46 6.18 6.55
C ASP A 25 -5.15 5.42 6.26
N GLU A 26 -5.02 4.15 6.67
CA GLU A 26 -3.85 3.32 6.36
C GLU A 26 -3.68 3.10 4.84
N ILE A 27 -4.78 2.89 4.10
CA ILE A 27 -4.73 2.77 2.63
C ILE A 27 -4.26 4.09 1.99
N ARG A 28 -4.68 5.24 2.53
CA ARG A 28 -4.24 6.55 2.05
C ARG A 28 -2.74 6.73 2.27
N ASP A 29 -2.26 6.44 3.47
CA ASP A 29 -0.85 6.56 3.83
C ASP A 29 0.02 5.62 2.99
N LEU A 30 -0.44 4.39 2.78
CA LEU A 30 0.24 3.43 1.91
C LEU A 30 0.32 3.95 0.47
N ARG A 31 -0.76 4.53 -0.06
CA ARG A 31 -0.74 5.14 -1.40
C ARG A 31 0.21 6.32 -1.51
N LEU A 32 0.32 7.14 -0.45
CA LEU A 32 1.28 8.24 -0.40
C LEU A 32 2.72 7.72 -0.34
N ALA A 33 2.98 6.66 0.43
CA ALA A 33 4.30 6.02 0.50
C ALA A 33 4.68 5.30 -0.80
N MET A 34 3.70 4.78 -1.54
CA MET A 34 3.87 4.15 -2.85
C MET A 34 3.82 5.15 -4.02
N ALA A 35 3.57 6.43 -3.76
CA ALA A 35 3.60 7.43 -4.82
C ALA A 35 5.01 7.49 -5.41
N SER A 36 5.08 7.52 -6.75
CA SER A 36 6.33 7.69 -7.47
C SER A 36 7.13 8.85 -6.89
N ALA A 37 8.41 8.60 -6.60
CA ALA A 37 9.31 9.67 -6.22
C ALA A 37 9.40 10.66 -7.39
N ALA A 38 9.52 11.97 -7.11
CA ALA A 38 9.56 12.99 -8.16
C ALA A 38 10.73 12.79 -9.15
N ASP A 39 11.77 12.09 -8.71
CA ASP A 39 12.97 11.70 -9.42
C ASP A 39 12.92 10.25 -9.94
N GLU A 40 11.77 9.58 -9.88
CA GLU A 40 11.62 8.22 -10.39
C GLU A 40 11.87 8.18 -11.91
N PRO A 41 12.85 7.39 -12.38
CA PRO A 41 13.11 7.24 -13.81
C PRO A 41 11.91 6.62 -14.53
N GLU A 42 11.61 7.07 -15.75
CA GLU A 42 10.55 6.47 -16.56
C GLU A 42 10.74 4.95 -16.76
N SER A 43 11.99 4.47 -16.77
CA SER A 43 12.30 3.05 -16.94
C SER A 43 11.99 2.16 -15.73
N THR A 44 11.71 2.75 -14.56
CA THR A 44 11.22 2.04 -13.38
C THR A 44 9.72 2.26 -13.14
N ARG A 45 9.09 3.09 -13.98
CA ARG A 45 7.66 3.39 -13.89
C ARG A 45 6.86 2.12 -14.19
N GLY A 46 5.98 1.75 -13.27
CA GLY A 46 5.16 0.54 -13.39
C GLY A 46 5.80 -0.74 -12.83
N LEU A 47 7.01 -0.65 -12.26
CA LEU A 47 7.54 -1.75 -11.44
C LEU A 47 6.77 -1.78 -10.12
N THR A 48 6.11 -2.90 -9.85
CA THR A 48 5.23 -3.05 -8.67
C THR A 48 5.86 -3.90 -7.58
N THR A 49 6.94 -4.62 -7.90
CA THR A 49 7.64 -5.49 -6.98
C THR A 49 9.14 -5.23 -6.93
N ARG A 50 9.75 -5.56 -5.79
CA ARG A 50 11.21 -5.52 -5.62
C ARG A 50 11.94 -6.43 -6.62
N ALA A 51 11.33 -7.56 -7.01
CA ALA A 51 11.94 -8.50 -7.95
C ALA A 51 12.12 -7.86 -9.34
N GLU A 52 11.09 -7.18 -9.84
CA GLU A 52 11.14 -6.49 -11.14
C GLU A 52 12.19 -5.37 -11.13
N LEU A 53 12.30 -4.61 -10.03
CA LEU A 53 13.34 -3.59 -9.87
C LEU A 53 14.75 -4.19 -9.92
N VAL A 54 14.99 -5.28 -9.19
CA VAL A 54 16.29 -5.97 -9.19
C VAL A 54 16.62 -6.51 -10.58
N GLU A 55 15.65 -7.07 -11.30
CA GLU A 55 15.86 -7.53 -12.67
C GLU A 55 16.23 -6.38 -13.61
N ARG A 56 15.53 -5.24 -13.52
CA ARG A 56 15.83 -4.05 -14.33
C ARG A 56 17.24 -3.52 -14.06
N ILE A 57 17.64 -3.46 -12.78
CA ILE A 57 19.00 -3.05 -12.39
C ILE A 57 20.06 -3.99 -12.96
N LYS A 58 19.82 -5.31 -12.93
CA LYS A 58 20.74 -6.30 -13.52
C LYS A 58 20.93 -6.07 -15.03
N LYS A 59 19.83 -5.93 -15.78
CA LYS A 59 19.89 -5.65 -17.23
C LYS A 59 20.66 -4.37 -17.53
N LEU A 60 20.38 -3.28 -16.81
CA LEU A 60 21.12 -2.03 -16.94
C LEU A 60 22.62 -2.19 -16.65
N GLY A 61 22.97 -2.94 -15.60
CA GLY A 61 24.37 -3.22 -15.29
C GLY A 61 25.06 -3.95 -16.44
N GLU A 62 24.45 -5.00 -16.99
CA GLU A 62 25.00 -5.71 -18.14
C GLU A 62 25.21 -4.82 -19.36
N ASP A 63 24.24 -3.96 -19.69
CA ASP A 63 24.31 -3.05 -20.83
C ASP A 63 25.46 -2.02 -20.67
N VAL A 64 25.69 -1.52 -19.44
CA VAL A 64 26.76 -0.55 -19.14
C VAL A 64 28.14 -1.21 -19.14
N PHE A 65 28.28 -2.45 -18.66
CA PHE A 65 29.57 -3.14 -18.58
C PHE A 65 30.00 -3.87 -19.87
N LYS A 66 29.08 -4.05 -20.83
CA LYS A 66 29.37 -4.65 -22.15
C LYS A 66 29.58 -3.61 -23.26
N GLY A 67 29.51 -2.32 -22.93
CA GLY A 67 29.77 -1.19 -23.83
C GLY A 67 31.24 -0.82 -23.95
#